data_AF-A0A1Q7S3V5-F1
#
_entry.id   AF-A0A1Q7S3V5-F1
#
_cell.length_a   1.000
_cell.length_b   1.000
_cell.length_c   1.000
_cell.angle_alpha   90.00
_cell.angle_beta   90.00
_cell.angle_gamma   90.00
#
_symmetry.space_group_name_H-M   'P 1'
#
loop_
_entity.id
_entity.type
_entity.pdbx_description
1 polymer ?
#
loop_
_entity_poly.entity_id
_entity_poly.type
_entity_poly.pdbx_seq_one_letter_code
_entity_poly.pdbx_strand_id
1 'polypeptide(L)'
;MAHYYIGKAAFEMKDYKTALASLNTARQLDKDRYYVQATVRIISSYFGLHDRGAVTREVDGFLAANAAGTIPAEILEWLGIGYYNETNYAAAEKYLGVLGKIDNPPVKPDFWFYLGDAAAKQQKFDESETALGKYLQVATDPAGKAKVLLKLGEVKIAAHKPDDAQKIAEQIMVLQPEGQVNAQARLLAGDVQFERGNFDEASKAFMGVALLYDDPAITPRALHKAATAYQRAGNTAEADKVARQLREKYPNYAGG
;
A
#
# COMPACT_ATOMS: atom_id res chain seq x y z
N MET A 1 -14.29 11.24 38.94
CA MET A 1 -15.08 12.22 38.15
C MET A 1 -14.28 13.48 37.78
N ALA A 2 -13.81 14.29 38.76
CA ALA A 2 -13.13 15.57 38.49
C ALA A 2 -11.93 15.46 37.52
N HIS A 3 -11.09 14.44 37.71
CA HIS A 3 -9.92 14.20 36.85
C HIS A 3 -10.26 14.03 35.36
N TYR A 4 -11.39 13.37 35.03
CA TYR A 4 -11.77 13.19 33.64
C TYR A 4 -12.11 14.52 32.96
N TYR A 5 -12.89 15.38 33.63
CA TYR A 5 -13.26 16.68 33.06
C TYR A 5 -12.09 17.66 33.01
N ILE A 6 -11.21 17.65 34.01
CA ILE A 6 -9.95 18.42 33.96
C ILE A 6 -9.13 17.97 32.76
N GLY A 7 -8.97 16.66 32.59
CA GLY A 7 -8.22 16.10 31.47
C GLY A 7 -8.83 16.40 30.12
N LYS A 8 -10.16 16.33 30.01
CA LYS A 8 -10.90 16.70 28.80
C LYS A 8 -10.72 18.18 28.46
N ALA A 9 -10.90 19.09 29.42
CA ALA A 9 -10.74 20.53 29.20
C ALA A 9 -9.30 20.87 28.81
N ALA A 10 -8.30 20.28 29.48
CA ALA A 10 -6.89 20.45 29.13
C ALA A 10 -6.58 19.97 27.70
N PHE A 11 -7.16 18.83 27.27
CA PHE A 11 -7.04 18.34 25.91
C PHE A 11 -7.60 19.33 24.88
N GLU A 12 -8.78 19.89 25.14
CA GLU A 12 -9.41 20.91 24.27
C GLU A 12 -8.56 22.18 24.17
N MET A 13 -7.84 22.55 25.24
CA MET A 13 -6.87 23.65 25.27
C MET A 13 -5.50 23.30 24.69
N LYS A 14 -5.30 22.07 24.19
CA LYS A 14 -4.00 21.53 23.73
C LYS A 14 -2.91 21.49 24.80
N ASP A 15 -3.26 21.59 26.08
CA ASP A 15 -2.36 21.29 27.18
C ASP A 15 -2.28 19.77 27.37
N TYR A 16 -1.56 19.12 26.45
CA TYR A 16 -1.46 17.67 26.39
C TYR A 16 -0.81 17.09 27.64
N LYS A 17 0.10 17.82 28.30
CA LYS A 17 0.76 17.34 29.53
C LYS A 17 -0.24 17.22 30.68
N THR A 18 -1.04 18.25 30.93
CA THR A 18 -2.09 18.22 31.96
C THR A 18 -3.20 17.24 31.61
N ALA A 19 -3.57 17.17 30.32
CA ALA A 19 -4.53 16.21 29.82
C ALA A 19 -4.09 14.77 30.12
N LEU A 20 -2.86 14.40 29.73
CA LEU A 20 -2.31 13.06 29.95
C LEU A 20 -2.30 12.68 31.42
N ALA A 21 -1.84 13.57 32.32
CA ALA A 21 -1.83 13.29 33.75
C ALA A 21 -3.24 13.04 34.29
N SER A 22 -4.18 13.94 34.00
CA SER A 22 -5.54 13.88 34.55
C SER A 22 -6.36 12.73 33.96
N LEU A 23 -6.22 12.46 32.66
CA LEU A 23 -6.91 11.35 31.99
C LEU A 23 -6.37 9.99 32.43
N ASN A 24 -5.05 9.87 32.68
CA ASN A 24 -4.47 8.63 33.23
C ASN A 24 -5.04 8.30 34.61
N THR A 25 -5.09 9.30 35.50
CA THR A 25 -5.71 9.14 36.81
C THR A 25 -7.19 8.76 36.69
N ALA A 26 -7.92 9.39 35.76
CA ALA A 26 -9.34 9.09 35.55
C ALA A 26 -9.60 7.63 35.14
N ARG A 27 -8.84 7.08 34.17
CA ARG A 27 -9.01 5.69 33.73
C ARG A 27 -8.54 4.65 34.74
N GLN A 28 -7.67 5.02 35.67
CA GLN A 28 -7.20 4.14 36.75
C GLN A 28 -8.21 4.09 37.91
N LEU A 29 -8.81 5.23 38.28
CA LEU A 29 -9.74 5.31 39.40
C LEU A 29 -11.11 4.65 39.11
N ASP A 30 -11.58 4.74 37.87
CA ASP A 30 -12.87 4.16 37.46
C ASP A 30 -12.75 3.70 36.00
N LYS A 31 -12.23 2.48 35.86
CA LYS A 31 -11.94 1.86 34.57
C LYS A 31 -13.23 1.65 33.77
N ASP A 32 -14.27 1.13 34.40
CA ASP A 32 -15.53 0.78 33.74
C ASP A 32 -16.17 2.02 33.09
N ARG A 33 -16.07 3.18 33.75
CA ARG A 33 -16.67 4.41 33.25
C ARG A 33 -15.79 5.20 32.29
N TYR A 34 -14.48 5.28 32.54
CA TYR A 34 -13.62 6.24 31.83
C TYR A 34 -12.58 5.61 30.92
N TYR A 35 -12.33 4.30 30.98
CA TYR A 35 -11.22 3.70 30.23
C TYR A 35 -11.24 4.06 28.75
N VAL A 36 -12.38 3.87 28.07
CA VAL A 36 -12.50 4.15 26.63
C VAL A 36 -12.28 5.64 26.34
N GLN A 37 -13.07 6.50 26.97
CA GLN A 37 -13.11 7.93 26.68
C GLN A 37 -11.81 8.66 27.05
N ALA A 38 -11.17 8.23 28.14
CA ALA A 38 -9.88 8.78 28.56
C ALA A 38 -8.75 8.25 27.68
N THR A 39 -8.74 6.95 27.34
CA THR A 39 -7.67 6.37 26.51
C THR A 39 -7.68 6.94 25.09
N VAL A 40 -8.83 7.13 24.46
CA VAL A 40 -8.90 7.79 23.14
C VAL A 40 -8.31 9.20 23.19
N ARG A 41 -8.60 9.99 24.24
CA ARG A 41 -8.01 11.33 24.41
C ARG A 41 -6.51 11.29 24.74
N ILE A 42 -6.05 10.28 25.48
CA ILE A 42 -4.63 10.05 25.73
C ILE A 42 -3.90 9.76 24.41
N ILE A 43 -4.45 8.87 23.58
CA ILE A 43 -3.93 8.58 22.23
C ILE A 43 -3.86 9.87 21.41
N SER A 44 -4.95 10.66 21.37
CA SER A 44 -4.97 11.94 20.65
C SER A 44 -3.99 12.98 21.21
N SER A 45 -3.76 13.02 22.53
CA SER A 45 -2.74 13.88 23.13
C SER A 45 -1.33 13.49 22.68
N TYR A 46 -0.99 12.20 22.69
CA TYR A 46 0.31 11.74 22.19
C TYR A 46 0.49 11.97 20.69
N PHE A 47 -0.60 11.84 19.92
CA PHE A 47 -0.61 12.19 18.50
C PHE A 47 -0.32 13.67 18.29
N GLY A 48 -0.93 14.56 19.07
CA GLY A 48 -0.65 16.01 19.04
C GLY A 48 0.77 16.38 19.48
N LEU A 49 1.44 15.51 20.23
CA LEU A 49 2.86 15.63 20.61
C LEU A 49 3.82 14.98 19.60
N HIS A 50 3.30 14.35 18.54
CA HIS A 50 4.06 13.55 17.58
C HIS A 50 4.90 12.42 18.21
N ASP A 51 4.52 11.94 19.40
CA ASP A 51 5.18 10.82 20.07
C ASP A 51 4.61 9.49 19.55
N ARG A 52 5.15 9.04 18.40
CA ARG A 52 4.69 7.79 17.76
C ARG A 52 4.84 6.58 18.67
N GLY A 53 5.87 6.53 19.49
CA GLY A 53 6.11 5.41 20.41
C GLY A 53 5.00 5.30 21.45
N ALA A 54 4.61 6.43 22.05
CA ALA A 54 3.49 6.46 23.00
C ALA A 54 2.14 6.21 22.33
N VAL A 55 1.89 6.78 21.14
CA VAL A 55 0.65 6.50 20.37
C VAL A 55 0.54 5.01 20.09
N THR A 56 1.59 4.38 19.57
CA THR A 56 1.63 2.95 19.24
C THR A 56 1.31 2.10 20.48
N ARG A 57 1.95 2.40 21.62
CA ARG A 57 1.72 1.67 22.88
C ARG A 57 0.27 1.75 23.34
N GLU A 58 -0.31 2.95 23.33
CA GLU A 58 -1.68 3.18 23.79
C GLU A 58 -2.72 2.58 22.83
N VAL A 59 -2.49 2.69 21.52
CA VAL A 59 -3.31 2.03 20.49
C VAL A 59 -3.26 0.52 20.66
N ASP A 60 -2.07 -0.07 20.80
CA ASP A 60 -1.90 -1.51 20.97
C ASP A 60 -2.59 -2.02 22.23
N GLY A 61 -2.44 -1.30 23.35
CA GLY A 61 -3.15 -1.62 24.59
C GLY A 61 -4.67 -1.53 24.44
N PHE A 62 -5.16 -0.52 23.72
CA PHE A 62 -6.59 -0.33 23.46
C PHE A 62 -7.17 -1.47 22.60
N LEU A 63 -6.46 -1.88 21.55
CA LEU A 63 -6.83 -3.00 20.69
C LEU A 63 -6.80 -4.34 21.45
N ALA A 64 -5.74 -4.59 22.24
CA ALA A 64 -5.62 -5.82 23.03
C ALA A 64 -6.71 -5.94 24.11
N ALA A 65 -7.21 -4.83 24.63
CA ALA A 65 -8.31 -4.80 25.59
C ALA A 65 -9.70 -5.06 24.97
N ASN A 66 -9.80 -5.18 23.63
CA ASN A 66 -11.07 -5.27 22.90
C ASN A 66 -12.09 -4.21 23.35
N ALA A 67 -11.60 -2.99 23.58
CA ALA A 67 -12.41 -1.91 24.10
C ALA A 67 -13.51 -1.50 23.09
N ALA A 68 -14.73 -1.25 23.57
CA ALA A 68 -15.90 -0.96 22.73
C ALA A 68 -15.89 0.42 22.02
N GLY A 69 -14.73 1.10 21.94
CA GLY A 69 -14.60 2.39 21.29
C GLY A 69 -13.78 2.31 19.99
N THR A 70 -13.73 3.43 19.27
CA THR A 70 -13.00 3.55 18.01
C THR A 70 -11.83 4.50 18.17
N ILE A 71 -10.67 4.11 17.64
CA ILE A 71 -9.51 5.00 17.53
C ILE A 71 -9.76 5.95 16.35
N PRO A 72 -9.47 7.26 16.46
CA PRO A 72 -9.61 8.20 15.36
C PRO A 72 -8.91 7.70 14.08
N ALA A 73 -9.60 7.79 12.95
CA ALA A 73 -9.16 7.24 11.68
C ALA A 73 -7.81 7.82 11.23
N GLU A 74 -7.61 9.12 11.44
CA GLU A 74 -6.41 9.86 11.10
C GLU A 74 -5.18 9.36 11.87
N ILE A 75 -5.37 8.87 13.10
CA ILE A 75 -4.28 8.31 13.92
C ILE A 75 -3.88 6.93 13.40
N LEU A 76 -4.87 6.11 13.03
CA LEU A 76 -4.61 4.79 12.42
C LEU A 76 -3.95 4.92 11.06
N GLU A 77 -4.40 5.87 10.23
CA GLU A 77 -3.79 6.21 8.94
C GLU A 77 -2.33 6.67 9.15
N TRP A 78 -2.10 7.60 10.08
CA TRP A 78 -0.76 8.11 10.38
C TRP A 78 0.20 7.02 10.86
N LEU A 79 -0.23 6.15 11.78
CA LEU A 79 0.57 4.99 12.20
C LEU A 79 0.85 4.05 11.03
N GLY A 80 -0.21 3.69 10.30
CA GLY A 80 -0.14 2.74 9.19
C GLY A 80 0.82 3.17 8.09
N ILE A 81 0.66 4.39 7.59
CA ILE A 81 1.53 4.97 6.56
C ILE A 81 2.95 5.21 7.12
N GLY A 82 3.05 5.63 8.38
CA GLY A 82 4.35 5.80 9.05
C GLY A 82 5.16 4.51 9.07
N TYR A 83 4.54 3.39 9.47
CA TYR A 83 5.19 2.08 9.48
C TYR A 83 5.42 1.52 8.08
N TYR A 84 4.55 1.82 7.12
CA TYR A 84 4.76 1.46 5.71
C TYR A 84 6.04 2.09 5.15
N ASN A 85 6.26 3.39 5.43
CA ASN A 85 7.45 4.11 4.99
C ASN A 85 8.74 3.58 5.65
N GLU A 86 8.62 2.95 6.82
CA GLU A 86 9.71 2.26 7.51
C GLU A 86 9.87 0.80 7.06
N THR A 87 9.15 0.37 6.01
CA THR A 87 9.11 -1.01 5.51
C THR A 87 8.61 -2.03 6.52
N ASN A 88 8.05 -1.59 7.64
CA ASN A 88 7.39 -2.46 8.61
C ASN A 88 5.96 -2.77 8.14
N TYR A 89 5.86 -3.60 7.11
CA TYR A 89 4.60 -3.94 6.46
C TYR A 89 3.61 -4.64 7.40
N ALA A 90 4.11 -5.43 8.36
CA ALA A 90 3.26 -6.09 9.35
C ALA A 90 2.55 -5.08 10.27
N ALA A 91 3.28 -4.07 10.75
CA ALA A 91 2.68 -3.00 11.55
C ALA A 91 1.76 -2.11 10.71
N ALA A 92 2.15 -1.80 9.46
CA ALA A 92 1.31 -1.04 8.53
C ALA A 92 -0.05 -1.74 8.31
N GLU A 93 -0.03 -3.03 7.98
CA GLU A 93 -1.22 -3.84 7.79
C GLU A 93 -2.09 -3.90 9.05
N LYS A 94 -1.47 -4.04 10.24
CA LYS A 94 -2.19 -4.02 11.52
C LYS A 94 -3.03 -2.76 11.69
N TYR A 95 -2.44 -1.58 11.56
CA TYR A 95 -3.16 -0.32 11.82
C TYR A 95 -4.11 0.06 10.68
N LEU A 96 -3.69 -0.10 9.43
CA LEU A 96 -4.56 0.16 8.27
C LEU A 96 -5.71 -0.85 8.17
N GLY A 97 -5.50 -2.08 8.61
CA GLY A 97 -6.56 -3.09 8.69
C GLY A 97 -7.61 -2.77 9.75
N VAL A 98 -7.24 -2.13 10.87
CA VAL A 98 -8.21 -1.60 11.84
C VAL A 98 -8.97 -0.43 11.23
N LEU A 99 -8.28 0.49 10.55
CA LEU A 99 -8.91 1.59 9.83
C LEU A 99 -9.92 1.11 8.78
N GLY A 100 -9.58 0.04 8.04
CA GLY A 100 -10.46 -0.57 7.04
C GLY A 100 -11.75 -1.20 7.59
N LYS A 101 -11.87 -1.38 8.91
CA LYS A 101 -13.10 -1.86 9.57
C LYS A 101 -14.02 -0.72 10.00
N ILE A 102 -13.58 0.53 9.91
CA ILE A 102 -14.41 1.69 10.22
C ILE A 102 -15.31 1.96 9.01
N ASP A 103 -16.62 2.06 9.25
CA ASP A 103 -17.58 2.42 8.20
C ASP A 103 -17.38 3.87 7.77
N ASN A 104 -17.15 4.10 6.47
CA ASN A 104 -16.97 5.42 5.85
C ASN A 104 -16.04 6.36 6.65
N PRO A 105 -14.76 5.99 6.84
CA PRO A 105 -13.86 6.77 7.67
C PRO A 105 -13.59 8.15 7.04
N PRO A 106 -13.41 9.22 7.83
CA PRO A 106 -13.21 10.59 7.33
C PRO A 106 -11.79 10.83 6.77
N VAL A 107 -11.20 9.82 6.11
CA VAL A 107 -9.88 9.87 5.47
C VAL A 107 -10.02 9.53 3.99
N LYS A 108 -9.00 9.87 3.20
CA LYS A 108 -8.99 9.55 1.77
C LYS A 108 -8.86 8.04 1.56
N PRO A 109 -9.39 7.47 0.47
CA PRO A 109 -9.32 6.03 0.23
C PRO A 109 -7.90 5.51 -0.01
N ASP A 110 -6.91 6.37 -0.21
CA ASP A 110 -5.48 6.05 -0.41
C ASP A 110 -4.93 5.04 0.60
N PHE A 111 -5.41 5.02 1.85
CA PHE A 111 -4.98 4.03 2.84
C PHE A 111 -5.23 2.58 2.41
N TRP A 112 -6.27 2.32 1.60
CA TRP A 112 -6.54 0.99 1.04
C TRP A 112 -5.45 0.51 0.11
N PHE A 113 -4.82 1.42 -0.65
CA PHE A 113 -3.67 1.09 -1.49
C PHE A 113 -2.48 0.66 -0.63
N TYR A 114 -2.16 1.42 0.43
CA TYR A 114 -1.06 1.07 1.34
C TYR A 114 -1.31 -0.23 2.10
N LEU A 115 -2.56 -0.49 2.52
CA LEU A 115 -2.94 -1.76 3.14
C LEU A 115 -2.74 -2.92 2.15
N GLY A 116 -3.21 -2.75 0.92
CA GLY A 116 -3.06 -3.74 -0.13
C GLY A 116 -1.61 -4.02 -0.50
N ASP A 117 -0.78 -2.99 -0.64
CA ASP A 117 0.65 -3.16 -0.92
C ASP A 117 1.40 -3.81 0.26
N ALA A 118 1.12 -3.37 1.50
CA ALA A 118 1.72 -3.97 2.70
C ALA A 118 1.38 -5.46 2.83
N ALA A 119 0.15 -5.87 2.51
CA ALA A 119 -0.25 -7.27 2.47
C ALA A 119 0.49 -8.03 1.34
N ALA A 120 0.57 -7.45 0.14
CA ALA A 120 1.31 -8.05 -0.98
C ALA A 120 2.80 -8.28 -0.67
N LYS A 121 3.45 -7.32 0.00
CA LYS A 121 4.85 -7.42 0.44
C LYS A 121 5.08 -8.53 1.47
N GLN A 122 4.02 -8.94 2.17
CA GLN A 122 4.01 -10.08 3.08
C GLN A 122 3.51 -11.37 2.43
N GLN A 123 3.31 -11.38 1.10
CA GLN A 123 2.74 -12.50 0.33
C GLN A 123 1.32 -12.90 0.76
N LYS A 124 0.62 -12.01 1.45
CA LYS A 124 -0.80 -12.14 1.83
C LYS A 124 -1.67 -11.67 0.69
N PHE A 125 -1.72 -12.47 -0.37
CA PHE A 125 -2.31 -12.05 -1.64
C PHE A 125 -3.83 -11.86 -1.56
N ASP A 126 -4.56 -12.67 -0.81
CA ASP A 126 -6.03 -12.54 -0.71
C ASP A 126 -6.43 -11.29 0.10
N GLU A 127 -5.69 -10.96 1.15
CA GLU A 127 -5.84 -9.71 1.91
C GLU A 127 -5.49 -8.49 1.05
N SER A 128 -4.45 -8.61 0.23
CA SER A 128 -4.07 -7.58 -0.74
C SER A 128 -5.18 -7.33 -1.76
N GLU A 129 -5.70 -8.39 -2.38
CA GLU A 129 -6.81 -8.30 -3.34
C GLU A 129 -8.04 -7.67 -2.71
N THR A 130 -8.36 -8.03 -1.46
CA THR A 130 -9.50 -7.47 -0.73
C THR A 130 -9.35 -5.96 -0.53
N ALA A 131 -8.18 -5.51 -0.05
CA ALA A 131 -7.94 -4.09 0.22
C ALA A 131 -7.89 -3.25 -1.07
N LEU A 132 -7.19 -3.72 -2.11
CA LEU A 132 -7.15 -3.03 -3.41
C LEU A 132 -8.54 -3.00 -4.07
N GLY A 133 -9.32 -4.08 -3.93
CA GLY A 133 -10.71 -4.12 -4.37
C GLY A 133 -11.59 -3.08 -3.68
N LYS A 134 -11.41 -2.86 -2.37
CA LYS A 134 -12.09 -1.79 -1.63
C LYS A 134 -11.75 -0.41 -2.17
N TYR A 135 -10.48 -0.13 -2.46
CA TYR A 135 -10.10 1.13 -3.12
C TYR A 135 -10.87 1.32 -4.43
N LEU A 136 -10.90 0.30 -5.30
CA LEU A 136 -11.55 0.38 -6.62
C LEU A 136 -13.07 0.60 -6.55
N GLN A 137 -13.72 0.15 -5.46
CA GLN A 137 -15.14 0.38 -5.20
C GLN A 137 -15.44 1.82 -4.79
N VAL A 138 -14.57 2.45 -4.00
CA VAL A 138 -14.83 3.78 -3.40
C VAL A 138 -14.19 4.93 -4.16
N ALA A 139 -13.08 4.67 -4.87
CA ALA A 139 -12.40 5.70 -5.65
C ALA A 139 -13.28 6.16 -6.82
N THR A 140 -13.20 7.44 -7.16
CA THR A 140 -13.92 8.04 -8.28
C THR A 140 -12.99 8.53 -9.37
N ASP A 141 -11.72 8.78 -9.05
CA ASP A 141 -10.75 9.32 -9.99
C ASP A 141 -10.16 8.20 -10.89
N PRO A 142 -10.16 8.37 -12.22
CA PRO A 142 -9.65 7.35 -13.14
C PRO A 142 -8.15 7.06 -12.96
N ALA A 143 -7.35 8.06 -12.60
CA ALA A 143 -5.90 7.91 -12.46
C ALA A 143 -5.50 7.02 -11.28
N GLY A 144 -6.10 7.26 -10.10
CA GLY A 144 -5.96 6.44 -8.91
C GLY A 144 -6.45 5.02 -9.15
N LYS A 145 -7.60 4.85 -9.82
CA LYS A 145 -8.08 3.52 -10.23
C LYS A 145 -7.07 2.78 -11.10
N ALA A 146 -6.51 3.42 -12.11
CA ALA A 146 -5.54 2.79 -13.00
C ALA A 146 -4.26 2.36 -12.25
N LYS A 147 -3.77 3.19 -11.32
CA LYS A 147 -2.63 2.86 -10.46
C LYS A 147 -2.92 1.66 -9.55
N VAL A 148 -4.11 1.60 -8.95
CA VAL A 148 -4.50 0.46 -8.08
C VAL A 148 -4.75 -0.81 -8.88
N LEU A 149 -5.34 -0.69 -10.08
CA LEU A 149 -5.47 -1.82 -11.01
C LEU A 149 -4.12 -2.39 -11.36
N LEU A 150 -3.12 -1.55 -11.67
CA LEU A 150 -1.77 -2.03 -11.96
C LEU A 150 -1.20 -2.84 -10.78
N LYS A 151 -1.32 -2.31 -9.56
CA LYS A 151 -0.86 -3.01 -8.36
C LYS A 151 -1.58 -4.34 -8.16
N LEU A 152 -2.89 -4.37 -8.38
CA LEU A 152 -3.68 -5.59 -8.31
C LEU A 152 -3.22 -6.61 -9.36
N GLY A 153 -2.88 -6.16 -10.57
CA GLY A 153 -2.31 -7.00 -11.61
C GLY A 153 -0.96 -7.62 -11.22
N GLU A 154 -0.07 -6.83 -10.63
CA GLU A 154 1.21 -7.33 -10.07
C GLU A 154 0.98 -8.39 -8.98
N VAL A 155 -0.02 -8.17 -8.11
CA VAL A 155 -0.42 -9.13 -7.08
C VAL A 155 -0.93 -10.42 -7.70
N LYS A 156 -1.74 -10.34 -8.77
CA LYS A 156 -2.22 -11.53 -9.49
C LYS A 156 -1.09 -12.34 -10.11
N ILE A 157 -0.08 -11.69 -10.68
CA ILE A 157 1.13 -12.39 -11.15
C ILE A 157 1.86 -13.07 -9.99
N ALA A 158 2.12 -12.35 -8.89
CA ALA A 158 2.79 -12.90 -7.72
C ALA A 158 2.03 -14.07 -7.06
N ALA A 159 0.70 -14.07 -7.20
CA ALA A 159 -0.19 -15.13 -6.74
C ALA A 159 -0.37 -16.29 -7.75
N HIS A 160 0.41 -16.34 -8.84
CA HIS A 160 0.29 -17.33 -9.92
C HIS A 160 -1.10 -17.38 -10.58
N LYS A 161 -1.77 -16.22 -10.70
CA LYS A 161 -3.09 -16.04 -11.34
C LYS A 161 -2.96 -15.22 -12.65
N PRO A 162 -2.26 -15.72 -13.69
CA PRO A 162 -1.97 -14.94 -14.90
C PRO A 162 -3.23 -14.56 -15.70
N ASP A 163 -4.31 -15.36 -15.64
CA ASP A 163 -5.55 -15.06 -16.36
C ASP A 163 -6.30 -13.86 -15.78
N ASP A 164 -6.26 -13.69 -14.45
CA ASP A 164 -6.80 -12.50 -13.79
C ASP A 164 -5.94 -11.27 -14.09
N ALA A 165 -4.62 -11.42 -14.06
CA ALA A 165 -3.68 -10.35 -14.40
C ALA A 165 -3.86 -9.86 -15.85
N GLN A 166 -4.16 -10.75 -16.80
CA GLN A 166 -4.45 -10.41 -18.19
C GLN A 166 -5.66 -9.48 -18.31
N LYS A 167 -6.77 -9.84 -17.65
CA LYS A 167 -8.01 -9.03 -17.66
C LYS A 167 -7.76 -7.63 -17.08
N ILE A 168 -6.95 -7.56 -16.03
CA ILE A 168 -6.56 -6.29 -15.41
C ILE A 168 -5.71 -5.44 -16.38
N ALA A 169 -4.72 -6.04 -17.05
CA ALA A 169 -3.90 -5.34 -18.03
C ALA A 169 -4.77 -4.76 -19.17
N GLU A 170 -5.70 -5.54 -19.71
CA GLU A 170 -6.66 -5.11 -20.73
C GLU A 170 -7.55 -3.97 -20.22
N GLN A 171 -8.06 -4.07 -19.00
CA GLN A 171 -8.86 -3.02 -18.37
C GLN A 171 -8.08 -1.70 -18.25
N ILE A 172 -6.81 -1.76 -17.84
CA ILE A 172 -5.96 -0.56 -17.73
C ILE A 172 -5.73 0.05 -19.12
N MET A 173 -5.45 -0.77 -20.14
CA MET A 173 -5.21 -0.29 -21.50
C MET A 173 -6.44 0.40 -22.10
N VAL A 174 -7.65 -0.02 -21.73
CA VAL A 174 -8.90 0.66 -22.13
C VAL A 174 -9.11 1.95 -21.34
N LEU A 175 -8.88 1.92 -20.02
CA LEU A 175 -9.07 3.07 -19.13
C LEU A 175 -8.07 4.20 -19.42
N GLN A 176 -6.83 3.82 -19.74
CA GLN A 176 -5.73 4.72 -20.07
C GLN A 176 -4.98 4.17 -21.29
N PRO A 177 -5.34 4.62 -22.52
CA PRO A 177 -4.77 4.09 -23.76
C PRO A 177 -3.34 4.56 -24.05
N GLU A 178 -2.88 5.60 -23.35
CA GLU A 178 -1.59 6.24 -23.56
C GLU A 178 -0.89 6.56 -22.24
N GLY A 179 0.36 7.01 -22.33
CA GLY A 179 1.16 7.43 -21.19
C GLY A 179 1.73 6.28 -20.36
N GLN A 180 2.26 6.65 -19.19
CA GLN A 180 3.09 5.80 -18.35
C GLN A 180 2.36 4.54 -17.84
N VAL A 181 1.09 4.70 -17.44
CA VAL A 181 0.29 3.60 -16.90
C VAL A 181 -0.06 2.58 -17.99
N ASN A 182 -0.29 3.04 -19.22
CA ASN A 182 -0.48 2.13 -20.36
C ASN A 182 0.77 1.30 -20.64
N ALA A 183 1.96 1.93 -20.60
CA ALA A 183 3.23 1.23 -20.74
C ALA A 183 3.42 0.16 -19.66
N GLN A 184 3.03 0.48 -18.41
CA GLN A 184 3.07 -0.46 -17.30
C GLN A 184 2.05 -1.61 -17.47
N ALA A 185 0.85 -1.35 -18.00
CA ALA A 185 -0.10 -2.39 -18.33
C ALA A 185 0.42 -3.32 -19.44
N ARG A 186 1.16 -2.78 -20.42
CA ARG A 186 1.81 -3.58 -21.48
C ARG A 186 2.95 -4.44 -20.92
N LEU A 187 3.70 -3.93 -19.95
CA LEU A 187 4.64 -4.75 -19.18
C LEU A 187 3.92 -5.87 -18.43
N LEU A 188 2.82 -5.56 -17.74
CA LEU A 188 2.02 -6.55 -17.03
C LEU A 188 1.51 -7.64 -17.99
N ALA A 189 1.06 -7.29 -19.19
CA ALA A 189 0.67 -8.27 -20.21
C ALA A 189 1.86 -9.14 -20.67
N GLY A 190 3.07 -8.60 -20.74
CA GLY A 190 4.28 -9.40 -20.96
C GLY A 190 4.58 -10.34 -19.78
N ASP A 191 4.40 -9.89 -18.55
CA ASP A 191 4.55 -10.70 -17.33
C ASP A 191 3.54 -11.86 -17.30
N VAL A 192 2.31 -11.63 -17.75
CA VAL A 192 1.31 -12.70 -17.95
C VAL A 192 1.83 -13.79 -18.89
N GLN A 193 2.37 -13.41 -20.05
CA GLN A 193 2.88 -14.40 -21.01
C GLN A 193 4.10 -15.13 -20.46
N PHE A 194 4.97 -14.41 -19.75
CA PHE A 194 6.13 -15.01 -19.11
C PHE A 194 5.72 -16.05 -18.06
N GLU A 195 4.74 -15.73 -17.21
CA GLU A 195 4.21 -16.63 -16.18
C GLU A 195 3.55 -17.88 -16.78
N ARG A 196 2.92 -17.75 -17.96
CA ARG A 196 2.36 -18.87 -18.73
C ARG A 196 3.43 -19.75 -19.41
N GLY A 197 4.69 -19.35 -19.40
CA GLY A 197 5.78 -20.03 -20.11
C GLY A 197 5.85 -19.68 -21.61
N ASN A 198 5.03 -18.74 -22.08
CA ASN A 198 5.03 -18.25 -23.46
C ASN A 198 6.16 -17.22 -23.65
N PHE A 199 7.41 -17.68 -23.56
CA PHE A 199 8.58 -16.81 -23.49
C PHE A 199 8.81 -16.00 -24.78
N ASP A 200 8.47 -16.56 -25.93
CA ASP A 200 8.53 -15.83 -27.21
C ASP A 200 7.53 -14.67 -27.25
N GLU A 201 6.28 -14.90 -26.85
CA GLU A 201 5.25 -13.86 -26.75
C GLU A 201 5.62 -12.80 -25.70
N ALA A 202 6.14 -13.23 -24.55
CA ALA A 202 6.60 -12.34 -23.49
C ALA A 202 7.71 -11.41 -23.99
N SER A 203 8.72 -11.96 -24.68
CA SER A 203 9.82 -11.17 -25.23
C SER A 203 9.33 -10.11 -26.23
N LYS A 204 8.40 -10.46 -27.12
CA LYS A 204 7.77 -9.53 -28.07
C LYS A 204 6.99 -8.44 -27.35
N ALA A 205 6.21 -8.78 -26.33
CA ALA A 205 5.45 -7.82 -25.55
C ALA A 205 6.36 -6.81 -24.83
N PHE A 206 7.41 -7.29 -24.15
CA PHE A 206 8.39 -6.42 -23.49
C PHE A 206 9.17 -5.55 -24.47
N MET A 207 9.60 -6.10 -25.62
CA MET A 207 10.25 -5.32 -26.68
C MET A 207 9.32 -4.25 -27.26
N GLY A 208 8.03 -4.58 -27.43
CA GLY A 208 7.02 -3.60 -27.84
C GLY A 208 6.97 -2.40 -26.92
N VAL A 209 7.03 -2.61 -25.60
CA VAL A 209 7.13 -1.50 -24.63
C VAL A 209 8.43 -0.70 -24.84
N ALA A 210 9.57 -1.38 -24.96
CA ALA A 210 10.86 -0.71 -25.12
C ALA A 210 11.00 0.08 -26.44
N LEU A 211 10.19 -0.24 -27.45
CA LEU A 211 10.16 0.45 -28.75
C LEU A 211 9.14 1.60 -28.78
N LEU A 212 8.01 1.44 -28.10
CA LEU A 212 6.93 2.44 -28.10
C LEU A 212 7.14 3.55 -27.07
N TYR A 213 7.96 3.31 -26.05
CA TYR A 213 8.18 4.24 -24.94
C TYR A 213 9.66 4.53 -24.74
N ASP A 214 9.97 5.79 -24.47
CA ASP A 214 11.27 6.25 -23.98
C ASP A 214 11.08 6.88 -22.59
N ASP A 215 10.96 6.01 -21.58
CA ASP A 215 10.79 6.39 -20.18
C ASP A 215 11.94 5.78 -19.36
N PRO A 216 12.71 6.59 -18.61
CA PRO A 216 13.90 6.13 -17.91
C PRO A 216 13.63 5.13 -16.78
N ALA A 217 12.39 5.00 -16.31
CA ALA A 217 12.00 4.01 -15.31
C ALA A 217 11.38 2.74 -15.94
N ILE A 218 10.75 2.85 -17.11
CA ILE A 218 10.01 1.75 -17.76
C ILE A 218 10.85 1.04 -18.81
N THR A 219 11.44 1.78 -19.74
CA THR A 219 12.17 1.23 -20.89
C THR A 219 13.32 0.31 -20.48
N PRO A 220 14.20 0.63 -19.51
CA PRO A 220 15.23 -0.31 -19.09
C PRO A 220 14.67 -1.58 -18.44
N ARG A 221 13.57 -1.46 -17.67
CA ARG A 221 12.89 -2.62 -17.09
C ARG A 221 12.27 -3.52 -18.15
N ALA A 222 11.70 -2.93 -19.20
CA ALA A 222 11.19 -3.65 -20.36
C ALA A 222 12.30 -4.41 -21.09
N LEU A 223 13.44 -3.77 -21.36
CA LEU A 223 14.60 -4.41 -22.00
C LEU A 223 15.15 -5.55 -21.13
N HIS A 224 15.25 -5.37 -19.81
CA HIS A 224 15.70 -6.42 -18.90
C HIS A 224 14.78 -7.64 -18.91
N LYS A 225 13.46 -7.42 -18.83
CA LYS A 225 12.45 -8.48 -18.92
C LYS A 225 12.46 -9.16 -20.29
N ALA A 226 12.63 -8.40 -21.38
CA ALA A 226 12.76 -8.94 -22.73
C ALA A 226 13.98 -9.85 -22.88
N ALA A 227 15.17 -9.41 -22.43
CA ALA A 227 16.38 -10.23 -22.46
C ALA A 227 16.20 -11.53 -21.67
N THR A 228 15.59 -11.45 -20.48
CA THR A 228 15.26 -12.62 -19.65
C THR A 228 14.29 -13.57 -20.36
N ALA A 229 13.26 -13.04 -21.00
CA ALA A 229 12.29 -13.83 -21.78
C ALA A 229 12.96 -14.51 -22.99
N TYR A 230 13.79 -13.79 -23.75
CA TYR A 230 14.56 -14.38 -24.86
C TYR A 230 15.48 -15.51 -24.39
N GLN A 231 16.14 -15.33 -23.24
CA GLN A 231 16.99 -16.37 -22.67
C GLN A 231 16.17 -17.62 -22.30
N ARG A 232 14.99 -17.44 -21.69
CA ARG A 232 14.07 -18.54 -21.35
C ARG A 232 13.48 -19.23 -22.58
N ALA A 233 13.30 -18.50 -23.69
CA ALA A 233 12.91 -19.05 -24.99
C ALA A 233 14.05 -19.78 -25.72
N GLY A 234 15.30 -19.74 -25.21
CA GLY A 234 16.47 -20.30 -25.86
C GLY A 234 17.06 -19.43 -26.99
N ASN A 235 16.57 -18.20 -27.16
CA ASN A 235 17.07 -17.24 -28.14
C ASN A 235 18.20 -16.39 -27.55
N THR A 236 19.35 -17.01 -27.30
CA THR A 236 20.51 -16.37 -26.66
C THR A 236 21.05 -15.18 -27.44
N ALA A 237 21.02 -15.24 -28.78
CA ALA A 237 21.53 -14.15 -29.62
C ALA A 237 20.75 -12.84 -29.45
N GLU A 238 19.41 -12.91 -29.44
CA GLU A 238 18.58 -11.73 -29.18
C GLU A 238 18.66 -11.31 -27.71
N ALA A 239 18.76 -12.25 -26.76
CA ALA A 239 18.97 -11.91 -25.35
C ALA A 239 20.25 -11.06 -25.15
N ASP A 240 21.37 -11.48 -25.73
CA ASP A 240 22.64 -10.76 -25.65
C ASP A 240 22.58 -9.39 -26.32
N LYS A 241 21.88 -9.28 -27.45
CA LYS A 241 21.68 -8.02 -28.16
C LYS A 241 20.86 -7.04 -27.33
N VAL A 242 19.75 -7.49 -26.74
CA VAL A 242 18.90 -6.66 -25.87
C VAL A 242 19.65 -6.26 -24.59
N ALA A 243 20.42 -7.17 -24.01
CA ALA A 243 21.25 -6.88 -22.84
C ALA A 243 22.38 -5.86 -23.14
N ARG A 244 22.99 -5.92 -24.34
CA ARG A 244 23.92 -4.88 -24.79
C ARG A 244 23.22 -3.54 -24.94
N GLN A 245 22.06 -3.49 -25.60
CA GLN A 245 21.27 -2.27 -25.74
C GLN A 245 20.92 -1.65 -24.39
N LEU A 246 20.50 -2.47 -23.41
CA LEU A 246 20.20 -2.02 -22.06
C LEU A 246 21.42 -1.36 -21.40
N ARG A 247 22.59 -1.99 -21.46
CA ARG A 247 23.84 -1.46 -20.86
C ARG A 247 24.33 -0.19 -21.55
N GLU A 248 24.20 -0.10 -22.87
CA GLU A 248 24.63 1.06 -23.65
C GLU A 248 23.72 2.27 -23.41
N LYS A 249 22.40 2.07 -23.40
CA LYS A 249 21.42 3.16 -23.23
C LYS A 249 21.16 3.53 -21.77
N TYR A 250 21.27 2.57 -20.86
CA TYR A 250 20.95 2.76 -19.43
C TYR A 250 22.06 2.16 -18.53
N PRO A 251 23.29 2.71 -18.58
CA PRO A 251 24.45 2.17 -17.87
C PRO A 251 24.29 2.14 -16.33
N ASN A 252 23.39 2.96 -15.79
CA ASN A 252 23.13 3.05 -14.35
C ASN A 252 21.96 2.15 -13.88
N TYR A 253 21.37 1.35 -14.77
CA TYR A 253 20.27 0.45 -14.40
C TYR A 253 20.80 -0.75 -13.61
N ALA A 254 20.44 -0.86 -12.33
CA ALA A 254 20.96 -1.88 -11.42
C ALA A 254 20.20 -3.22 -11.43
N GLY A 255 19.17 -3.38 -12.28
CA GLY A 255 18.22 -4.49 -12.15
C GLY A 255 17.31 -4.26 -10.95
N GLY A 256 16.00 -4.12 -11.22
CA GLY A 256 14.99 -3.92 -10.16
C GLY A 256 14.60 -5.22 -9.48
#